data_AF-A0A4U2DEB8-F1
#
_entry.id   AF-A0A4U2DEB8-F1
#
_cell.length_a   1.000
_cell.length_b   1.000
_cell.length_c   1.000
_cell.angle_alpha   90.00
_cell.angle_beta   90.00
_cell.angle_gamma   90.00
#
_symmetry.space_group_name_H-M   'P 1'
#
loop_
_entity.id
_entity.type
_entity.pdbx_description
1 polymer ?
#
loop_
_entity_poly.entity_id
_entity_poly.type
_entity_poly.pdbx_seq_one_letter_code
_entity_poly.pdbx_strand_id
1 'polypeptide(L)' 'GMRMLEPHELFLAQGFPKDYQFQFDQNGKKISKAKQVARCGNSVCPPVAKALVSANIKHIPMNYALPIAA' A
#
# COMPACT_ATOMS: atom_id res chain seq x y z
N GLY A 1 -27.97 -2.02 4.65
CA GLY A 1 -27.62 -3.39 4.21
C GLY A 1 -26.11 -3.52 4.11
N MET A 2 -25.57 -4.75 4.14
CA MET A 2 -24.13 -4.99 3.91
C MET A 2 -23.81 -4.97 2.41
N ARG A 3 -22.64 -4.43 2.04
CA ARG A 3 -22.11 -4.47 0.67
C ARG A 3 -20.62 -4.80 0.70
N MET A 4 -20.10 -5.26 -0.44
CA MET A 4 -18.65 -5.39 -0.62
C MET A 4 -18.00 -4.00 -0.64
N LEU A 5 -16.78 -3.95 -0.10
CA LEU A 5 -15.94 -2.75 -0.13
C LEU A 5 -15.42 -2.51 -1.54
N GLU A 6 -15.32 -1.23 -1.91
CA GLU A 6 -14.68 -0.76 -3.13
C GLU A 6 -13.15 -0.80 -2.98
N PRO A 7 -12.39 -0.86 -4.09
CA PRO A 7 -10.93 -0.93 -4.03
C PRO A 7 -10.28 0.14 -3.15
N HIS A 8 -10.71 1.40 -3.25
CA HIS A 8 -10.15 2.48 -2.43
C HIS A 8 -10.40 2.26 -0.93
N GLU A 9 -11.54 1.69 -0.55
CA GLU A 9 -11.85 1.35 0.84
C GLU A 9 -10.96 0.19 1.32
N LEU A 10 -10.71 -0.81 0.48
CA LEU A 10 -9.82 -1.93 0.79
C LEU A 10 -8.37 -1.48 1.01
N PHE A 11 -7.83 -0.63 0.13
CA PHE A 11 -6.48 -0.10 0.27
C PHE A 11 -6.33 0.78 1.52
N LEU A 12 -7.31 1.65 1.80
CA LEU A 12 -7.32 2.44 3.03
C LEU A 12 -7.39 1.55 4.28
N ALA A 13 -8.25 0.53 4.27
CA ALA A 13 -8.34 -0.43 5.37
C ALA A 13 -7.03 -1.22 5.59
N GLN A 14 -6.26 -1.45 4.52
CA GLN A 14 -4.92 -2.05 4.65
C GLN A 14 -3.85 -1.10 5.18
N GLY A 15 -4.15 0.19 5.36
CA GLY A 15 -3.19 1.19 5.82
C GLY A 15 -2.33 1.78 4.71
N PHE A 16 -2.75 1.69 3.44
CA PHE A 16 -2.10 2.44 2.36
C PHE A 16 -2.42 3.94 2.48
N PRO A 17 -1.47 4.82 2.08
CA PRO A 17 -1.72 6.25 1.96
C PRO A 17 -2.91 6.56 1.03
N LYS A 18 -3.60 7.67 1.29
CA LYS A 18 -4.80 8.09 0.52
C LYS A 18 -4.48 8.38 -0.96
N ASP A 19 -3.25 8.78 -1.23
CA ASP A 19 -2.69 9.10 -2.54
C ASP A 19 -2.03 7.89 -3.24
N TYR A 20 -2.10 6.70 -2.64
CA TYR A 20 -1.54 5.49 -3.24
C TYR A 20 -2.20 5.18 -4.60
N GLN A 21 -1.36 5.07 -5.64
CA GLN A 21 -1.79 4.86 -7.02
C GLN A 21 -1.96 3.36 -7.31
N PHE A 22 -3.21 2.87 -7.30
CA PHE A 22 -3.53 1.46 -7.58
C PHE A 22 -4.38 1.25 -8.85
N GLN A 23 -4.80 2.34 -9.50
CA GLN A 23 -5.78 2.31 -10.59
C GLN A 23 -5.16 2.06 -11.96
N PHE A 24 -3.88 2.37 -12.14
CA PHE A 24 -3.17 2.30 -13.40
C PHE A 24 -1.94 1.41 -13.27
N ASP A 25 -1.57 0.71 -14.35
CA ASP A 25 -0.30 0.03 -14.44
C ASP A 25 0.83 0.97 -14.88
N GLN A 26 2.05 0.42 -15.00
CA GLN A 26 3.25 1.15 -15.39
C GLN A 26 3.17 1.82 -16.78
N ASN A 27 2.22 1.42 -17.63
CA ASN A 27 1.99 2.01 -18.95
C ASN A 27 0.81 3.00 -18.94
N GLY A 28 0.26 3.33 -17.77
CA GLY A 28 -0.91 4.20 -17.64
C GLY A 28 -2.23 3.52 -18.02
N LYS A 29 -2.27 2.19 -18.19
CA LYS A 29 -3.49 1.48 -18.53
C LYS A 29 -4.31 1.21 -17.27
N LYS A 30 -5.63 1.49 -17.34
CA LYS A 30 -6.56 1.20 -16.25
C LYS A 30 -6.58 -0.28 -15.90
N ILE A 31 -6.45 -0.58 -14.62
CA ILE A 31 -6.55 -1.93 -14.06
C ILE A 31 -8.02 -2.20 -13.71
N SER A 32 -8.52 -3.39 -14.06
CA SER A 32 -9.90 -3.78 -13.73
C SER A 32 -10.12 -3.88 -12.22
N LYS A 33 -11.37 -3.65 -11.75
CA LYS A 33 -11.74 -3.75 -10.33
C LYS A 33 -11.30 -5.08 -9.70
N ALA A 34 -11.56 -6.21 -10.37
CA ALA A 34 -11.15 -7.53 -9.90
C ALA A 34 -9.62 -7.65 -9.70
N LYS A 35 -8.82 -7.10 -10.62
CA LYS A 35 -7.37 -7.08 -10.50
C LYS A 35 -6.90 -6.16 -9.37
N GLN A 36 -7.55 -5.03 -9.14
CA GLN A 36 -7.24 -4.14 -8.01
C GLN A 36 -7.50 -4.85 -6.68
N VAL A 37 -8.66 -5.51 -6.53
CA VAL A 37 -9.02 -6.28 -5.33
C VAL A 37 -8.01 -7.43 -5.10
N ALA A 38 -7.69 -8.19 -6.15
CA ALA A 38 -6.71 -9.28 -6.05
C ALA A 38 -5.32 -8.76 -5.63
N ARG A 39 -4.88 -7.60 -6.13
CA ARG A 39 -3.61 -6.98 -5.73
C ARG A 39 -3.63 -6.52 -4.27
N CYS A 40 -4.72 -5.86 -3.85
CA CYS A 40 -4.89 -5.48 -2.45
C CYS A 40 -4.83 -6.69 -1.52
N GLY A 41 -5.54 -7.78 -1.87
CA GLY A 41 -5.56 -9.01 -1.07
C GLY A 41 -4.22 -9.73 -0.99
N ASN A 42 -3.35 -9.59 -1.99
CA ASN A 42 -1.98 -10.15 -1.99
C ASN A 42 -0.92 -9.17 -1.45
N SER A 43 -1.31 -7.97 -1.03
CA SER A 43 -0.37 -6.97 -0.50
C SER A 43 -0.12 -7.15 0.99
N VAL A 44 1.01 -6.61 1.47
CA VAL A 44 1.33 -6.56 2.90
C VAL A 44 0.86 -5.23 3.47
N CYS A 45 0.26 -5.26 4.66
CA CYS A 45 -0.18 -4.09 5.41
C CYS A 45 1.02 -3.15 5.71
N PRO A 46 1.07 -1.92 5.14
CA PRO A 46 2.21 -1.02 5.31
C PRO A 46 2.61 -0.71 6.76
N PRO A 47 1.70 -0.42 7.72
CA PRO A 47 2.12 -0.16 9.10
C PRO A 47 2.72 -1.40 9.78
N VAL A 48 2.23 -2.59 9.47
CA VAL A 48 2.80 -3.85 9.98
C VAL A 48 4.19 -4.07 9.40
N ALA A 49 4.35 -3.91 8.08
CA ALA A 49 5.66 -4.01 7.43
C ALA A 49 6.66 -3.01 8.03
N LYS A 50 6.25 -1.75 8.24
CA LYS A 50 7.07 -0.72 8.87
C LYS A 50 7.51 -1.11 10.28
N ALA A 51 6.59 -1.61 11.10
CA ALA A 51 6.90 -2.03 12.47
C ALA A 51 7.90 -3.20 12.50
N LEU A 52 7.67 -4.22 11.68
CA LEU A 52 8.56 -5.38 11.57
C LEU A 52 9.97 -4.97 11.11
N VAL A 53 10.07 -4.16 10.06
CA VAL A 53 11.36 -3.69 9.56
C VAL A 53 12.06 -2.83 10.63
N SER A 54 11.35 -1.91 11.27
CA SER A 54 11.92 -1.02 12.30
C SER A 54 12.44 -1.79 13.52
N ALA A 55 11.77 -2.87 13.92
CA ALA A 55 12.21 -3.71 15.02
C ALA A 55 13.50 -4.51 14.70
N ASN A 56 13.76 -4.78 13.42
CA ASN A 56 14.89 -5.62 12.98
C ASN A 56 16.10 -4.81 12.50
N ILE A 57 15.93 -3.52 12.14
CA ILE A 57 17.05 -2.67 11.72
C ILE A 57 17.67 -1.99 12.95
N LYS A 58 18.92 -2.35 13.28
CA LYS A 58 19.70 -1.77 14.39
C LYS A 58 20.34 -0.42 14.08
N HIS A 59 20.72 -0.20 12.81
CA HIS A 59 21.31 1.04 12.33
C HIS A 59 20.84 1.30 10.89
N ILE A 60 20.12 2.40 10.68
CA ILE A 60 19.92 2.98 9.35
C ILE A 60 21.02 4.04 9.20
N PRO A 61 21.99 3.89 8.28
CA PRO A 61 22.95 4.94 8.05
C PRO A 61 22.20 6.20 7.57
N MET A 62 22.56 7.37 8.12
CA MET A 62 21.82 8.64 7.96
C MET A 62 21.59 9.06 6.50
N ASN A 63 22.32 8.50 5.55
CA ASN A 63 22.14 8.71 4.11
C ASN A 63 20.95 7.93 3.49
N TYR A 64 20.34 7.00 4.25
CA TYR A 64 19.11 6.30 3.90
C TYR A 64 17.87 6.90 4.57
N ALA A 65 17.95 8.12 5.10
CA ALA A 65 16.76 8.86 5.56
C ALA A 65 15.72 8.85 4.43
N LEU A 66 14.71 7.99 4.60
CA LEU A 66 13.80 7.62 3.53
C LEU A 66 13.06 8.88 3.05
N PRO A 67 13.14 9.25 1.77
CA PRO A 67 12.32 10.32 1.23
C PRO A 67 10.90 9.78 1.06
N ILE A 68 10.15 9.67 2.16
CA ILE A 68 8.72 9.35 2.15
C ILE A 68 8.00 10.24 3.15
N ALA A 69 8.06 11.54 2.89
CA ALA A 69 7.10 12.52 3.37
C ALA A 69 7.14 13.72 2.43
N ALA A 70 6.37 13.64 1.33
CA ALA A 70 5.83 14.77 0.60
C ALA A 70 4.50 14.33 -0.02
#